data_AF-A0A645EN54-F1
#
_entry.id   AF-A0A645EN54-F1
#
_cell.length_a   1.000
_cell.length_b   1.000
_cell.length_c   1.000
_cell.angle_alpha   90.00
_cell.angle_beta   90.00
_cell.angle_gamma   90.00
#
_symmetry.space_group_name_H-M   'P 1'
#
loop_
_entity.id
_entity.type
_entity.pdbx_description
1 polymer ?
#
loop_
_entity_poly.entity_id
_entity_poly.type
_entity_poly.pdbx_seq_one_letter_code
_entity_poly.pdbx_strand_id
1 'polypeptide(L)'
;MYLFWKNTTLGSIRLSREGLTEFIDSLLLPSYSCKEVALSRMENSLYIVLSLPQPHNALEVKMVEEKLQSSFADLGLGVHISWTEEKITKDKKKIPEILQNPLSWVACTAGITALIHMRIKGILWTVAVGALTFVVAQFLLSEHGQKLIDRCIDYIRKIIRR
;
A
#
# COMPACT_ATOMS: atom_id res chain seq x y z
N MET A 1 -29.64 -11.83 5.91
CA MET A 1 -29.60 -12.73 7.08
C MET A 1 -30.63 -12.28 8.10
N TYR A 2 -31.45 -13.19 8.64
CA TYR A 2 -32.52 -12.82 9.56
C TYR A 2 -32.14 -13.06 11.02
N LEU A 3 -32.35 -12.07 11.87
CA LEU A 3 -32.21 -12.13 13.32
C LEU A 3 -33.52 -12.63 13.93
N PHE A 4 -33.43 -13.64 14.78
CA PHE A 4 -34.59 -14.17 15.49
C PHE A 4 -34.96 -13.27 16.67
N TRP A 5 -36.18 -12.75 16.69
CA TRP A 5 -36.63 -11.82 17.73
C TRP A 5 -37.39 -12.52 18.84
N LYS A 6 -38.62 -12.98 18.58
CA LYS A 6 -39.48 -13.58 19.61
C LYS A 6 -40.29 -14.73 19.05
N ASN A 7 -40.53 -15.74 19.88
CA ASN A 7 -41.56 -16.75 19.61
C ASN A 7 -42.81 -16.41 20.42
N THR A 8 -43.96 -16.47 19.78
CA THR A 8 -45.27 -16.34 20.41
C THR A 8 -46.07 -17.61 20.17
N THR A 9 -47.19 -17.78 20.88
CA THR A 9 -48.12 -18.90 20.65
C THR A 9 -48.68 -18.94 19.23
N LEU A 10 -48.60 -17.81 18.50
CA LEU A 10 -49.05 -17.65 17.12
C LEU A 10 -47.92 -17.79 16.09
N GLY A 11 -46.67 -17.95 16.52
CA GLY A 11 -45.51 -18.12 15.64
C GLY A 11 -44.31 -17.25 16.01
N SER A 12 -43.27 -17.32 15.18
CA SER A 12 -42.00 -16.64 15.40
C SER A 12 -41.84 -15.37 14.56
N ILE A 13 -41.41 -14.27 15.18
CA ILE A 13 -41.04 -13.04 14.50
C ILE A 13 -39.53 -13.04 14.25
N ARG A 14 -39.14 -12.76 13.01
CA ARG A 14 -37.75 -12.60 12.57
C ARG A 14 -37.59 -11.23 11.93
N LEU A 15 -36.49 -10.56 12.25
CA LEU A 15 -36.14 -9.25 11.70
C LEU A 15 -35.04 -9.42 10.66
N SER A 16 -35.14 -8.74 9.53
CA SER A 16 -34.04 -8.72 8.56
C SER A 16 -32.89 -7.90 9.15
N ARG A 17 -31.68 -8.46 9.16
CA ARG A 17 -30.49 -7.70 9.54
C ARG A 17 -30.26 -6.55 8.57
N GLU A 18 -30.39 -6.81 7.27
CA GLU A 18 -30.20 -5.82 6.21
C GLU A 18 -31.22 -4.68 6.31
N GLY A 19 -32.50 -5.00 6.53
CA GLY A 19 -33.53 -3.98 6.71
C GLY A 19 -33.33 -3.15 7.98
N LEU A 20 -32.86 -3.76 9.07
CA LEU A 20 -32.50 -3.04 10.28
C LEU A 20 -31.29 -2.12 10.06
N THR A 21 -30.26 -2.59 9.37
CA THR A 21 -29.09 -1.75 9.05
C THR A 21 -29.48 -0.58 8.16
N GLU A 22 -30.29 -0.78 7.12
CA GLU A 22 -30.77 0.29 6.24
C GLU A 22 -31.65 1.30 7.00
N PHE A 23 -32.53 0.82 7.89
CA PHE A 23 -33.35 1.70 8.73
C PHE A 23 -32.48 2.53 9.67
N ILE A 24 -31.50 1.92 10.34
CA ILE A 24 -30.57 2.62 11.22
C ILE A 24 -29.76 3.64 10.42
N ASP A 25 -29.20 3.26 9.27
CA ASP A 25 -28.44 4.17 8.40
C ASP A 25 -29.28 5.35 7.90
N SER A 26 -30.59 5.16 7.68
CA SER A 26 -31.49 6.27 7.32
C SER A 26 -31.72 7.29 8.45
N LEU A 27 -31.52 6.88 9.70
CA LEU A 27 -31.65 7.76 10.87
C LEU A 27 -30.35 8.48 11.24
N LEU A 28 -29.22 7.94 10.77
CA LEU A 28 -27.87 8.43 11.02
C LEU A 28 -27.51 9.62 10.11
N LEU A 29 -26.55 10.42 10.58
CA LEU A 29 -25.91 11.47 9.79
C LEU A 29 -24.93 10.84 8.78
N PRO A 30 -24.62 11.49 7.64
CA PRO A 30 -23.78 10.91 6.57
C PRO A 30 -22.40 10.44 7.01
N SER A 31 -21.85 11.01 8.09
CA SER A 31 -20.54 10.66 8.64
C SER A 31 -20.55 9.44 9.57
N TYR A 32 -21.73 8.88 9.86
CA TYR A 32 -21.91 7.75 10.77
C TYR A 32 -22.50 6.58 9.98
N SER A 33 -22.05 5.37 10.28
CA SER A 33 -22.51 4.15 9.59
C SER A 33 -22.71 3.02 10.59
N CYS A 34 -23.78 2.25 10.38
CA CYS A 34 -24.01 1.02 11.11
C CYS A 34 -23.08 -0.09 10.59
N LYS A 35 -22.19 -0.61 11.45
CA LYS A 35 -21.26 -1.69 11.08
C LYS A 35 -21.85 -3.06 11.34
N GLU A 36 -22.51 -3.23 12.48
CA GLU A 36 -23.09 -4.50 12.85
C GLU A 36 -24.35 -4.33 13.69
N VAL A 37 -25.31 -5.22 13.46
CA VAL A 37 -26.54 -5.33 14.25
C VAL A 37 -26.70 -6.78 14.70
N ALA A 38 -26.82 -6.96 16.00
CA ALA A 38 -27.08 -8.23 16.64
C ALA A 38 -28.27 -8.11 17.59
N LEU A 39 -29.02 -9.19 17.75
CA LEU A 39 -30.17 -9.24 18.63
C LEU A 39 -29.96 -10.34 19.66
N SER A 40 -29.97 -9.99 20.94
CA SER A 40 -29.88 -10.98 22.02
C SER A 40 -31.26 -11.59 22.27
N ARG A 41 -31.31 -12.93 22.27
CA ARG A 41 -32.53 -13.69 22.54
C ARG A 41 -32.95 -13.64 24.01
N MET A 42 -32.00 -13.44 24.92
CA MET A 42 -32.26 -13.49 26.36
C MET A 42 -32.77 -12.16 26.91
N GLU A 43 -32.24 -11.05 26.40
CA GLU A 43 -32.51 -9.72 26.94
C GLU A 43 -33.54 -8.93 26.11
N ASN A 44 -34.02 -9.49 24.99
CA ASN A 44 -34.89 -8.80 24.03
C ASN A 44 -34.32 -7.43 23.62
N SER A 45 -32.99 -7.36 23.52
CA SER A 45 -32.23 -6.14 23.32
C SER A 45 -31.41 -6.21 22.02
N LEU A 46 -31.43 -5.11 21.28
CA LEU A 46 -30.70 -4.91 20.04
C LEU A 46 -29.35 -4.28 20.34
N TYR A 47 -28.28 -4.96 19.93
CA TYR A 47 -26.91 -4.46 20.00
C TYR A 47 -26.57 -3.86 18.65
N ILE A 48 -26.33 -2.56 18.63
CA ILE A 48 -25.98 -1.79 17.45
C ILE A 48 -24.53 -1.32 17.60
N VAL A 49 -23.68 -1.68 16.65
CA VAL A 49 -22.31 -1.18 16.57
C VAL A 49 -22.24 -0.08 15.51
N LEU A 50 -21.98 1.14 15.95
CA LEU A 50 -21.88 2.33 15.10
C LEU A 50 -20.42 2.76 14.93
N SER A 51 -20.09 3.25 13.75
CA SER A 51 -18.79 3.87 13.51
C SER A 51 -18.75 5.31 14.03
N LEU A 52 -17.69 5.61 14.79
CA LEU A 52 -17.40 6.95 15.28
C LEU A 52 -16.45 7.67 14.29
N PRO A 53 -16.88 8.73 13.59
CA PRO A 53 -16.01 9.54 12.74
C PRO A 53 -15.04 10.38 13.57
N GLN A 54 -13.87 10.71 13.02
CA GLN A 54 -12.94 11.69 13.59
C GLN A 54 -12.84 12.92 12.68
N PRO A 55 -12.98 14.17 13.18
CA PRO A 55 -13.33 14.55 14.55
C PRO A 55 -14.80 14.28 14.89
N HIS A 56 -15.10 13.87 16.14
CA HIS A 56 -16.47 13.68 16.62
C HIS A 56 -16.87 14.80 17.59
N ASN A 57 -18.16 15.13 17.59
CA ASN A 57 -18.78 16.03 18.56
C ASN A 57 -19.58 15.20 19.57
N ALA A 58 -19.26 15.32 20.86
CA ALA A 58 -19.92 14.57 21.92
C ALA A 58 -21.44 14.82 22.00
N LEU A 59 -21.91 16.00 21.58
CA LEU A 59 -23.34 16.33 21.54
C LEU A 59 -24.06 15.56 20.42
N GLU A 60 -23.45 15.46 19.25
CA GLU A 60 -24.02 14.71 18.12
C GLU A 60 -24.13 13.22 18.43
N VAL A 61 -23.10 12.66 19.07
CA VAL A 61 -23.09 11.25 19.51
C VAL A 61 -24.28 10.97 20.43
N LYS A 62 -24.50 11.82 21.45
CA LYS A 62 -25.64 11.66 22.37
C LYS A 62 -26.99 11.83 21.69
N MET A 63 -27.12 12.81 20.79
CA MET A 63 -28.37 13.02 20.03
C MET A 63 -28.71 11.79 19.17
N VAL A 64 -27.71 11.16 18.54
CA VAL A 64 -27.90 9.93 17.76
C VAL A 64 -28.33 8.78 18.68
N GLU A 65 -27.70 8.64 19.85
CA GLU A 65 -28.09 7.61 20.82
C GLU A 65 -29.54 7.76 21.29
N GLU A 66 -29.94 8.97 21.71
CA GLU A 66 -31.30 9.24 22.17
C GLU A 66 -32.35 9.03 21.07
N LYS A 67 -32.04 9.43 19.82
CA LYS A 67 -32.93 9.24 18.67
C LYS A 67 -33.12 7.77 18.32
N LEU A 68 -32.05 6.97 18.38
CA LEU A 68 -32.14 5.52 18.17
C LEU A 68 -32.89 4.86 19.32
N GLN A 69 -32.57 5.21 20.55
CA GLN A 69 -33.21 4.63 21.74
C GLN A 69 -34.72 4.91 21.75
N SER A 70 -35.16 6.13 21.42
CA SER A 70 -36.58 6.47 21.31
C SER A 70 -37.28 5.69 20.18
N SER A 71 -36.70 5.67 18.98
CA SER A 71 -37.29 4.99 17.82
C SER A 71 -37.50 3.49 18.05
N PHE A 72 -36.58 2.82 18.75
CA PHE A 72 -36.69 1.40 19.07
C PHE A 72 -37.46 1.12 20.36
N ALA A 73 -37.50 2.06 21.31
CA ALA A 73 -38.38 1.98 22.47
C ALA A 73 -39.86 1.95 22.06
N ASP A 74 -40.24 2.74 21.05
CA ASP A 74 -41.59 2.71 20.45
C ASP A 74 -41.93 1.33 19.85
N LEU A 75 -40.92 0.56 19.44
CA LEU A 75 -41.05 -0.82 18.95
C LEU A 75 -41.02 -1.87 20.07
N GLY A 76 -40.84 -1.46 21.33
CA GLY A 76 -40.74 -2.35 22.49
C GLY A 76 -39.42 -3.13 22.56
N LEU A 77 -38.36 -2.61 21.92
CA LEU A 77 -37.02 -3.20 21.89
C LEU A 77 -36.08 -2.39 22.78
N GLY A 78 -35.35 -3.06 23.68
CA GLY A 78 -34.22 -2.44 24.36
C GLY A 78 -33.06 -2.25 23.37
N VAL A 79 -32.28 -1.17 23.49
CA VAL A 79 -31.14 -0.91 22.59
C VAL A 79 -29.87 -0.68 23.39
N HIS A 80 -28.81 -1.36 22.99
CA HIS A 80 -27.45 -1.13 23.45
C HIS A 80 -26.60 -0.64 22.27
N ILE A 81 -26.11 0.59 22.38
CA ILE A 81 -25.30 1.22 21.34
C ILE A 81 -23.84 1.11 21.77
N SER A 82 -23.01 0.58 20.89
CA SER A 82 -21.57 0.49 21.08
C SER A 82 -20.87 1.25 19.96
N TRP A 83 -19.95 2.13 20.33
CA TRP A 83 -19.16 2.90 19.38
C TRP A 83 -17.86 2.19 19.09
N THR A 84 -17.55 2.05 17.80
CA THR A 84 -16.26 1.59 17.35
C THR A 84 -15.60 2.69 16.52
N GLU A 85 -14.34 2.98 16.79
CA GLU A 85 -13.60 3.90 15.92
C GLU A 85 -13.59 3.32 14.51
N GLU A 86 -13.97 4.14 13.54
CA GLU A 86 -13.71 3.77 12.17
C GLU A 86 -12.19 3.72 12.00
N LYS A 87 -11.64 2.50 12.04
CA LYS A 87 -10.32 2.27 11.47
C LYS A 87 -10.46 2.72 10.04
N ILE A 88 -9.97 3.94 9.76
CA ILE A 88 -9.55 4.36 8.44
C ILE A 88 -8.70 3.20 7.99
N THR A 89 -9.28 2.32 7.19
CA THR A 89 -8.54 1.33 6.45
C THR A 89 -7.80 2.22 5.50
N LYS A 90 -6.62 2.69 5.92
CA LYS A 90 -5.65 3.33 5.05
C LYS A 90 -5.58 2.36 3.91
N ASP A 91 -6.20 2.78 2.81
CA ASP A 91 -6.41 1.97 1.63
C ASP A 91 -5.05 1.32 1.41
N LYS A 92 -4.94 0.01 1.69
CA LYS A 92 -3.64 -0.65 1.77
C LYS A 92 -3.14 -0.50 0.35
N LYS A 93 -2.24 0.47 0.10
CA LYS A 93 -1.76 0.82 -1.24
C LYS A 93 -1.53 -0.50 -1.93
N LYS A 94 -2.42 -0.84 -2.88
CA LYS A 94 -2.47 -2.19 -3.44
C LYS A 94 -1.11 -2.41 -4.05
N ILE A 95 -0.30 -3.24 -3.39
CA ILE A 95 1.00 -3.61 -3.93
C ILE A 95 0.67 -4.27 -5.27
N PRO A 96 1.22 -3.79 -6.40
CA PRO A 96 0.88 -4.35 -7.71
C PRO A 96 1.07 -5.87 -7.68
N GLU A 97 0.15 -6.64 -8.27
CA GLU A 97 0.13 -8.11 -8.18
C GLU A 97 1.47 -8.76 -8.57
N ILE A 98 2.21 -8.12 -9.48
CA ILE A 98 3.56 -8.52 -9.88
C ILE A 98 4.51 -8.55 -8.68
N LEU A 99 4.45 -7.60 -7.75
CA LEU A 99 5.30 -7.59 -6.55
C LEU A 99 4.83 -8.56 -5.47
N GLN A 100 3.59 -9.04 -5.53
CA GLN A 100 3.06 -10.03 -4.58
C GLN A 100 3.50 -11.45 -4.93
N ASN A 101 3.79 -11.72 -6.21
CA ASN A 101 4.22 -13.04 -6.67
C ASN A 101 5.71 -13.29 -6.40
N PRO A 102 6.09 -14.29 -5.59
CA PRO A 102 7.51 -14.56 -5.28
C PRO A 102 8.34 -14.94 -6.51
N LEU A 103 7.70 -15.49 -7.55
CA LEU A 103 8.34 -15.82 -8.83
C LEU A 103 8.84 -14.59 -9.59
N SER A 104 8.20 -13.43 -9.45
CA SER A 104 8.64 -12.20 -10.14
C SER A 104 9.96 -11.69 -9.56
N TRP A 105 10.15 -11.83 -8.25
CA TRP A 105 11.40 -11.48 -7.56
C TRP A 105 12.54 -12.39 -7.99
N VAL A 106 12.27 -13.68 -8.18
CA VAL A 106 13.24 -14.63 -8.71
C VAL A 106 13.61 -14.29 -10.15
N ALA A 107 12.63 -13.95 -11.00
CA ALA A 107 12.90 -13.53 -12.38
C ALA A 107 13.72 -12.23 -12.45
N CYS A 108 13.39 -11.23 -11.62
CA CYS A 108 14.14 -9.98 -11.52
C CYS A 108 15.57 -10.19 -11.03
N THR A 109 15.76 -10.95 -9.95
CA THR A 109 17.10 -11.21 -9.41
C THR A 109 17.93 -12.04 -10.37
N ALA A 110 17.38 -13.09 -10.98
CA ALA A 110 18.07 -13.88 -12.00
C ALA A 110 18.45 -13.02 -13.23
N GLY A 111 17.56 -12.14 -13.69
CA GLY A 111 17.84 -11.21 -14.79
C GLY A 111 18.97 -10.24 -14.47
N ILE A 112 18.96 -9.64 -13.27
CA ILE A 112 20.04 -8.76 -12.80
C ILE A 112 21.36 -9.53 -12.67
N THR A 113 21.33 -10.72 -12.08
CA THR A 113 22.52 -11.57 -11.93
C THR A 113 23.07 -12.02 -13.28
N ALA A 114 22.23 -12.35 -14.26
CA ALA A 114 22.66 -12.71 -15.61
C ALA A 114 23.31 -11.53 -16.36
N LEU A 115 22.74 -10.32 -16.25
CA LEU A 115 23.31 -9.09 -16.81
C LEU A 115 24.68 -8.77 -16.21
N ILE A 116 24.83 -8.98 -14.91
CA ILE A 116 26.08 -8.82 -14.16
C ILE A 116 27.11 -9.88 -14.61
N HIS A 117 26.69 -11.15 -14.73
CA HIS A 117 27.58 -12.26 -15.10
C HIS A 117 28.06 -12.18 -16.55
N MET A 118 27.24 -11.67 -17.48
CA MET A 118 27.62 -11.54 -18.90
C MET A 118 28.48 -10.30 -19.22
N ARG A 119 28.54 -9.26 -18.37
CA ARG A 119 29.24 -7.99 -18.72
C ARG A 119 30.39 -7.54 -17.80
N ILE A 120 30.59 -8.10 -16.60
CA ILE A 120 31.65 -7.59 -15.70
C ILE A 120 33.06 -7.71 -16.29
N LYS A 121 33.39 -8.82 -16.97
CA LYS A 121 34.73 -8.99 -17.57
C LYS A 121 34.98 -8.00 -18.71
N GLY A 122 33.95 -7.66 -19.50
CA GLY A 122 34.06 -6.72 -20.61
C GLY A 122 34.12 -5.26 -20.16
N ILE A 123 33.27 -4.86 -19.21
CA ILE A 123 33.24 -3.48 -18.71
C ILE A 123 34.55 -3.14 -18.00
N LEU A 124 35.07 -4.04 -17.15
CA LEU A 124 36.34 -3.81 -16.47
C LEU A 124 37.52 -3.71 -17.45
N TRP A 125 37.51 -4.51 -18.53
CA TRP A 125 38.53 -4.42 -19.58
C TRP A 125 38.44 -3.11 -20.37
N THR A 126 37.25 -2.64 -20.72
CA THR A 126 37.08 -1.36 -21.43
C THR A 126 37.50 -0.17 -20.58
N VAL A 127 37.24 -0.18 -19.27
CA VAL A 127 37.69 0.88 -18.36
C VAL A 127 39.21 0.83 -18.21
N ALA A 128 39.82 -0.35 -18.09
CA ALA A 128 41.27 -0.50 -18.02
C ALA A 128 41.98 -0.03 -19.30
N VAL A 129 41.49 -0.43 -20.47
CA VAL A 129 42.03 0.01 -21.77
C VAL A 129 41.80 1.50 -22.00
N GLY A 130 40.64 2.03 -21.62
CA GLY A 130 40.33 3.46 -21.70
C GLY A 130 41.26 4.30 -20.81
N ALA A 131 41.48 3.87 -19.57
CA ALA A 131 42.42 4.52 -18.66
C ALA A 131 43.87 4.46 -19.18
N LEU A 132 44.30 3.31 -19.70
CA LEU A 132 45.63 3.15 -20.31
C LEU A 132 45.82 4.09 -21.50
N THR A 133 44.83 4.16 -22.39
CA THR A 133 44.85 5.03 -23.58
C THR A 133 44.88 6.51 -23.19
N PHE A 134 44.13 6.90 -22.15
CA PHE A 134 44.12 8.27 -21.63
C PHE A 134 45.49 8.68 -21.07
N VAL A 135 46.16 7.81 -20.31
CA VAL A 135 47.50 8.06 -19.78
C VAL A 135 48.52 8.19 -20.91
N VAL A 136 48.46 7.32 -21.92
CA VAL A 136 49.35 7.39 -23.09
C VAL A 136 49.12 8.68 -23.88
N ALA A 137 47.86 9.08 -24.10
CA ALA A 137 47.54 10.33 -24.79
C ALA A 137 48.04 11.56 -24.02
N GLN A 138 47.87 11.59 -22.70
CA GLN A 138 48.41 12.66 -21.85
C GLN A 138 49.94 12.70 -21.88
N PHE A 139 50.59 11.54 -21.89
CA PHE A 139 52.04 11.48 -22.00
C PHE A 139 52.55 12.01 -23.35
N LEU A 140 51.89 11.65 -24.46
CA LEU A 140 52.23 12.14 -25.80
C LEU A 140 52.00 13.65 -25.96
N LEU A 141 51.00 14.20 -25.28
CA LEU A 141 50.68 15.63 -25.28
C LEU A 141 51.53 16.47 -24.32
N SER A 142 52.22 15.83 -23.37
CA SER A 142 53.15 16.50 -22.45
C SER A 142 54.43 16.94 -23.18
N GLU A 143 55.03 18.06 -22.75
CA GLU A 143 56.27 18.61 -23.32
C GLU A 143 57.44 17.60 -23.32
N HIS A 144 57.44 16.65 -22.37
CA HIS A 144 58.44 15.57 -22.32
C HIS A 144 58.17 14.47 -23.36
N GLY A 145 56.90 14.19 -23.67
CA GLY A 145 56.51 13.21 -24.68
C GLY A 145 56.78 13.70 -26.09
N GLN A 146 56.45 14.95 -26.39
CA GLN A 146 56.73 15.56 -27.71
C GLN A 146 58.23 15.55 -28.02
N LYS A 147 59.09 15.88 -27.03
CA LYS A 147 60.56 15.81 -27.18
C LYS A 147 61.09 14.40 -27.45
N LEU A 148 60.44 13.36 -26.92
CA LEU A 148 60.80 11.95 -27.18
C LEU A 148 60.32 11.49 -28.56
N ILE A 149 59.12 11.90 -28.98
CA ILE A 149 58.56 11.62 -30.30
C ILE A 149 59.43 12.25 -31.38
N ASP A 150 59.77 13.54 -31.24
CA ASP A 150 60.63 14.23 -32.20
C ASP A 150 62.01 13.57 -32.31
N ARG A 151 62.58 13.13 -31.17
CA ARG A 151 63.84 12.39 -31.16
C ARG A 151 63.72 11.02 -31.84
N CYS A 152 62.62 10.30 -31.64
CA CYS A 152 62.35 9.02 -32.31
C CYS A 152 62.13 9.20 -33.82
N ILE A 153 61.37 10.22 -34.22
CA ILE A 153 61.13 10.55 -35.63
C ILE A 153 62.44 10.93 -36.31
N ASP A 154 63.28 11.75 -35.68
CA ASP A 154 64.58 12.11 -36.22
C ASP A 154 65.54 10.91 -36.28
N TYR A 155 65.49 10.00 -35.31
CA TYR A 155 66.26 8.77 -35.32
C TYR A 155 65.85 7.83 -36.47
N ILE A 156 64.54 7.62 -36.64
CA ILE A 156 63.98 6.81 -37.74
C ILE A 156 64.29 7.45 -39.10
N ARG A 157 64.10 8.78 -39.22
CA ARG A 157 64.43 9.53 -40.43
C ARG A 157 65.93 9.41 -40.77
N LYS A 158 66.80 9.37 -39.77
CA LYS A 158 68.26 9.21 -39.94
C LYS A 158 68.65 7.78 -40.35
N ILE A 159 67.89 6.76 -39.94
CA ILE A 159 68.05 5.37 -40.38
C ILE A 159 67.59 5.17 -41.82
N ILE A 160 66.45 5.75 -42.20
CA ILE A 160 65.88 5.61 -43.56
C ILE A 160 66.70 6.37 -44.62
N ARG A 161 67.43 7.43 -44.22
CA ARG A 161 68.24 8.26 -45.12
C ARG A 161 69.69 7.78 -45.26
N ARG A 162 70.06 6.69 -44.58
CA ARG A 162 71.34 5.97 -44.75
C ARG A 162 71.12 4.79 -45.67
#